data_AF-A0A7V5CXN0-F1
#
_entry.id   AF-A0A7V5CXN0-F1
#
_cell.length_a   1.000
_cell.length_b   1.000
_cell.length_c   1.000
_cell.angle_alpha   90.00
_cell.angle_beta   90.00
_cell.angle_gamma   90.00
#
_symmetry.space_group_name_H-M   'P 1'
#
loop_
_entity.id
_entity.type
_entity.pdbx_description
1 polymer ?
#
loop_
_entity_poly.entity_id
_entity_poly.type
_entity_poly.pdbx_seq_one_letter_code
_entity_poly.pdbx_strand_id
1 'polypeptide(L)' 'ISCPQCHQMKLPHRVCPECGYYKGKEIVKSE' A
#
# COMPACT_ATOMS: atom_id res chain seq x y z
N ILE A 1 10.15 2.63 -1.09
CA ILE A 1 9.97 1.38 -1.85
C ILE A 1 8.75 1.54 -2.73
N SER A 2 8.82 1.26 -4.03
CA SER A 2 7.65 1.44 -4.90
C SER A 2 6.58 0.40 -4.57
N CYS A 3 5.33 0.82 -4.51
CA CYS A 3 4.21 -0.09 -4.31
C CYS A 3 3.96 -0.87 -5.60
N PRO A 4 3.89 -2.21 -5.59
CA PRO A 4 3.64 -2.99 -6.81
C PRO A 4 2.21 -2.85 -7.34
N GLN A 5 1.29 -2.28 -6.56
CA GLN A 5 -0.11 -2.05 -6.97
C GLN A 5 -0.29 -0.68 -7.65
N CYS A 6 0.07 0.40 -6.96
CA CYS A 6 -0.15 1.77 -7.46
C CYS A 6 1.13 2.46 -7.96
N HIS A 7 2.29 1.80 -7.91
CA HIS A 7 3.59 2.35 -8.30
C HIS A 7 4.05 3.60 -7.54
N GLN A 8 3.33 4.04 -6.51
CA GLN A 8 3.76 5.16 -5.66
C GLN A 8 4.83 4.76 -4.66
N MET A 9 5.58 5.76 -4.22
CA MET A 9 6.55 5.60 -3.15
C MET A 9 5.83 5.36 -1.83
N LYS A 10 6.02 4.16 -1.28
CA LYS A 10 5.61 3.82 0.08
C LYS A 10 6.82 3.65 0.99
N LEU A 11 6.58 3.77 2.28
CA LEU A 11 7.58 3.48 3.30
C LEU A 11 7.81 1.95 3.41
N PRO A 12 9.06 1.50 3.62
CA PRO A 12 9.34 0.08 3.86
C PRO A 12 8.61 -0.42 5.12
N HIS A 13 8.19 -1.68 5.10
CA HIS A 13 7.40 -2.33 6.18
C HIS A 13 6.06 -1.67 6.54
N ARG A 14 5.56 -0.70 5.77
CA ARG A 14 4.24 -0.11 5.94
C ARG A 14 3.28 -0.46 4.81
N VAL A 15 1.99 -0.38 5.12
CA VAL A 15 0.91 -0.34 4.14
C VAL A 15 1.08 0.88 3.24
N CYS A 16 0.77 0.72 1.95
CA CYS A 16 0.73 1.86 1.06
C CYS A 16 -0.40 2.80 1.50
N PRO A 17 -0.14 4.07 1.83
CA PRO A 17 -1.18 5.00 2.26
C PRO A 17 -2.16 5.35 1.13
N GLU A 18 -1.71 5.20 -0.11
CA GLU A 18 -2.48 5.59 -1.30
C GLU A 18 -3.46 4.50 -1.73
N CYS A 19 -2.99 3.25 -1.87
CA CYS A 19 -3.87 2.15 -2.25
C CYS A 19 -4.37 1.31 -1.08
N GLY A 20 -3.80 1.47 0.13
CA GLY A 20 -4.19 0.65 1.28
C GLY A 20 -3.70 -0.80 1.25
N TYR A 21 -2.89 -1.19 0.25
CA TYR A 21 -2.40 -2.58 0.10
C TYR A 21 -1.05 -2.82 0.80
N TYR A 22 -0.93 -4.00 1.42
CA TYR A 22 0.34 -4.59 1.85
C TYR A 22 0.36 -6.09 1.61
N LYS A 23 1.45 -6.57 1.00
CA LYS A 23 1.62 -7.98 0.58
C LYS A 23 0.43 -8.52 -0.24
N GLY A 24 -0.14 -7.69 -1.11
CA GLY A 24 -1.27 -8.08 -1.97
C GLY A 24 -2.62 -8.18 -1.26
N LYS A 25 -2.70 -7.78 0.02
CA LYS A 25 -3.95 -7.66 0.76
C LYS A 25 -4.28 -6.19 0.99
N GLU A 26 -5.51 -5.81 0.70
CA GLU A 26 -6.08 -4.53 1.08
C GLU A 26 -6.34 -4.55 2.60
N ILE A 27 -5.72 -3.62 3.32
CA ILE A 27 -5.79 -3.55 4.79
C ILE A 27 -6.54 -2.32 5.25
N VAL A 28 -6.56 -1.26 4.43
CA VAL A 28 -7.34 -0.06 4.72
C VAL A 28 -8.66 -0.18 3.97
N LYS A 29 -9.72 -0.59 4.68
CA LYS A 29 -11.08 -0.31 4.24
C LYS A 29 -11.39 1.12 4.66
N SER A 30 -11.21 2.08 3.76
CA SER A 30 -11.74 3.42 3.95
C SER A 30 -13.26 3.32 3.72
N GLU A 31 -14.04 3.33 4.79
CA GLU A 31 -15.51 3.48 4.75
C GLU A 31 -15.88 4.95 4.51
#